data_AF-A0A356J207-F1
#
_entry.id   AF-A0A356J207-F1
#
_cell.length_a   1.000
_cell.length_b   1.000
_cell.length_c   1.000
_cell.angle_alpha   90.00
_cell.angle_beta   90.00
_cell.angle_gamma   90.00
#
_symmetry.space_group_name_H-M   'P 1'
#
loop_
_entity.id
_entity.type
_entity.pdbx_description
1 polymer ?
#
loop_
_entity_poly.entity_id
_entity_poly.type
_entity_poly.pdbx_seq_one_letter_code
_entity_poly.pdbx_strand_id
1 'polypeptide(L)'
;MMTKFDASKPIQGNLFKVMLRDIVSPEHGLVRLGNALDWGRFEEALAPVYCADNGRPSIPVRTMVGLALLKDMFGLSDQEVLDNWCKDPYWQYFCGGVFFEHEPPTDQSAMSRWRKRAGESGAMDMIKETLASIGAQTFVRAHSRTGKEMP
;
A
#
# COMPACT_ATOMS: atom_id res chain seq x y z
N MET A 1 -9.00 28.81 40.77
CA MET A 1 -9.49 27.41 40.86
C MET A 1 -9.01 26.70 39.60
N MET A 2 -7.90 25.96 39.67
CA MET A 2 -7.36 25.19 38.54
C MET A 2 -7.76 23.73 38.76
N THR A 3 -8.65 23.22 37.90
CA THR A 3 -9.02 21.81 37.83
C THR A 3 -7.77 20.98 37.53
N LYS A 4 -7.36 20.16 38.51
CA LYS A 4 -6.30 19.17 38.35
C LYS A 4 -6.79 18.10 37.37
N PHE A 5 -6.10 17.94 36.24
CA PHE A 5 -6.30 16.80 35.36
C PHE A 5 -5.75 15.57 36.08
N ASP A 6 -6.64 14.65 36.44
CA ASP A 6 -6.29 13.39 37.09
C ASP A 6 -5.83 12.38 36.03
N ALA A 7 -4.51 12.13 35.98
CA ALA A 7 -3.87 11.21 35.06
C ALA A 7 -4.04 9.72 35.42
N SER A 8 -4.81 9.39 36.48
CA SER A 8 -4.96 8.02 36.98
C SER A 8 -6.01 7.17 36.26
N LYS A 9 -6.80 7.75 35.35
CA LYS A 9 -7.72 6.97 34.51
C LYS A 9 -6.97 6.41 33.29
N PRO A 10 -7.05 5.11 32.98
CA PRO A 10 -6.55 4.61 31.71
C PRO A 10 -7.33 5.31 30.60
N ILE A 11 -6.65 6.18 29.86
CA ILE A 11 -7.17 6.73 28.61
C ILE A 11 -7.49 5.51 27.75
N GLN A 12 -8.76 5.31 27.41
CA GLN A 12 -9.16 4.29 26.45
C GLN A 12 -8.63 4.71 25.06
N GLY A 13 -7.33 4.57 24.85
CA GLY A 13 -6.60 5.10 23.69
C GLY A 13 -6.97 4.45 22.35
N ASN A 14 -7.74 3.35 22.39
CA ASN A 14 -8.15 2.59 21.21
C ASN A 14 -9.63 2.80 20.83
N LEU A 15 -10.35 3.73 21.46
CA LEU A 15 -11.78 3.90 21.18
C LEU A 15 -12.05 4.54 19.80
N PHE A 16 -11.08 5.26 19.24
CA PHE A 16 -11.21 5.95 17.95
C PHE A 16 -9.99 5.68 17.07
N LYS A 17 -10.07 4.65 16.21
CA LYS A 17 -9.12 4.50 15.10
C LYS A 17 -9.50 5.45 13.97
N VAL A 18 -8.54 6.20 13.45
CA VAL A 18 -8.78 7.08 12.29
C VAL A 18 -8.85 6.22 11.02
N MET A 19 -9.96 6.30 10.30
CA MET A 19 -10.10 5.58 9.03
C MET A 19 -9.34 6.30 7.93
N LEU A 20 -8.64 5.54 7.09
CA LEU A 20 -7.84 6.10 6.01
C LEU A 20 -8.72 6.84 4.99
N ARG A 21 -9.94 6.35 4.73
CA ARG A 21 -10.90 7.00 3.83
C ARG A 21 -11.29 8.43 4.27
N ASP A 22 -11.14 8.75 5.55
CA ASP A 22 -11.47 10.07 6.10
C ASP A 22 -10.25 11.01 6.07
N ILE A 23 -9.05 10.47 5.85
CA ILE A 23 -7.78 11.22 5.73
C ILE A 23 -7.44 11.50 4.27
N VAL A 24 -7.60 10.49 3.40
CA VAL A 24 -7.12 10.55 2.02
C VAL A 24 -8.10 11.27 1.10
N SER A 25 -7.58 12.13 0.23
CA SER A 25 -8.39 12.73 -0.85
C SER A 25 -8.66 11.72 -1.97
N PRO A 26 -9.93 11.54 -2.42
CA PRO A 26 -10.27 10.72 -3.57
C PRO A 26 -9.62 11.17 -4.90
N GLU A 27 -9.25 12.44 -5.00
CA GLU A 27 -8.63 13.01 -6.20
C GLU A 27 -7.12 12.69 -6.30
N HIS A 28 -6.53 12.19 -5.22
CA HIS A 28 -5.11 11.88 -5.17
C HIS A 28 -4.76 10.74 -6.16
N GLY A 29 -3.64 10.89 -6.87
CA GLY A 29 -3.22 9.96 -7.92
C GLY A 29 -3.13 8.50 -7.45
N LEU A 30 -2.54 8.25 -6.28
CA LEU A 30 -2.44 6.90 -5.71
C LEU A 30 -3.81 6.32 -5.32
N VAL A 31 -4.75 7.14 -4.86
CA VAL A 31 -6.10 6.67 -4.49
C VAL A 31 -6.85 6.25 -5.74
N ARG A 32 -6.82 7.09 -6.78
CA ARG A 32 -7.43 6.78 -8.08
C ARG A 32 -6.80 5.56 -8.73
N LEU A 33 -5.48 5.44 -8.67
CA LEU A 33 -4.75 4.28 -9.17
C LEU A 33 -5.17 3.02 -8.41
N GLY A 34 -5.13 3.05 -7.08
CA GLY A 34 -5.51 1.90 -6.26
C GLY A 34 -6.97 1.47 -6.47
N ASN A 35 -7.87 2.40 -6.77
CA ASN A 35 -9.26 2.08 -7.09
C ASN A 35 -9.46 1.55 -8.53
N ALA A 36 -8.54 1.84 -9.44
CA ALA A 36 -8.60 1.38 -10.83
C ALA A 36 -7.94 0.01 -11.05
N LEU A 37 -7.07 -0.44 -10.13
CA LEU A 37 -6.41 -1.73 -10.21
C LEU A 37 -7.38 -2.88 -9.91
N ASP A 38 -7.33 -3.91 -10.75
CA ASP A 38 -8.03 -5.16 -10.51
C ASP A 38 -7.24 -6.03 -9.53
N TRP A 39 -7.51 -5.83 -8.23
CA TRP A 39 -6.86 -6.59 -7.16
C TRP A 39 -7.21 -8.08 -7.19
N GLY A 40 -8.36 -8.46 -7.73
CA GLY A 40 -8.81 -9.86 -7.83
C GLY A 40 -7.88 -10.68 -8.72
N ARG A 41 -7.40 -10.10 -9.84
CA ARG A 41 -6.41 -10.76 -10.71
C ARG A 41 -5.11 -11.07 -9.99
N PHE A 42 -4.66 -10.20 -9.08
CA PHE A 42 -3.48 -10.48 -8.26
C PHE A 42 -3.75 -11.58 -7.24
N GLU A 43 -4.94 -11.58 -6.61
CA GLU A 43 -5.34 -12.65 -5.68
C GLU A 43 -5.37 -14.02 -6.36
N GLU A 44 -5.94 -14.11 -7.56
CA GLU A 44 -5.97 -15.34 -8.36
C GLU A 44 -4.57 -15.80 -8.76
N ALA A 45 -3.74 -14.89 -9.29
CA ALA A 45 -2.39 -15.23 -9.73
C ALA A 45 -1.48 -15.64 -8.56
N LEU A 46 -1.66 -15.02 -7.38
CA LEU A 46 -0.89 -15.32 -6.19
C LEU A 46 -1.52 -16.44 -5.35
N ALA A 47 -2.71 -16.94 -5.69
CA ALA A 47 -3.39 -17.99 -4.95
C ALA A 47 -2.49 -19.23 -4.70
N PRO A 48 -1.69 -19.73 -5.66
CA PRO A 48 -0.78 -20.87 -5.42
C PRO A 48 0.35 -20.56 -4.42
N VAL A 49 0.78 -19.29 -4.34
CA VAL A 49 1.84 -18.83 -3.41
C VAL A 49 1.31 -18.69 -1.98
N TYR A 50 0.00 -18.47 -1.86
CA TYR A 50 -0.70 -18.26 -0.59
C TYR A 50 -1.52 -19.48 -0.13
N CYS A 51 -1.77 -20.46 -1.00
CA CYS A 51 -2.60 -21.63 -0.73
C CYS A 51 -1.86 -22.92 -1.12
N ALA A 52 -1.32 -23.63 -0.12
CA ALA A 52 -0.98 -25.05 -0.23
C ALA A 52 -1.04 -25.74 1.14
N ASP A 53 -0.26 -25.32 2.14
CA ASP A 53 -0.28 -25.91 3.50
C ASP A 53 0.25 -24.95 4.58
N ASN A 54 0.47 -23.68 4.23
CA ASN A 54 0.83 -22.62 5.17
C ASN A 54 -0.46 -21.91 5.58
N GLY A 55 -0.83 -21.97 6.86
CA GLY A 55 -2.02 -21.31 7.40
C GLY A 55 -2.17 -19.86 6.93
N ARG A 56 -3.41 -19.32 7.05
CA ARG A 56 -3.83 -18.01 6.52
C ARG A 56 -2.66 -17.01 6.49
N PRO A 57 -2.28 -16.49 5.31
CA PRO A 57 -1.21 -15.52 5.23
C PRO A 57 -1.54 -14.34 6.14
N SER A 58 -0.64 -14.01 7.07
CA SER A 58 -0.92 -12.93 8.03
C SER A 58 -1.11 -11.57 7.34
N ILE A 59 -0.72 -11.44 6.07
CA ILE A 59 -0.70 -10.18 5.32
C ILE A 59 -1.52 -10.34 4.03
N PRO A 60 -2.50 -9.44 3.76
CA PRO A 60 -3.29 -9.45 2.55
C PRO A 60 -2.47 -9.34 1.26
N VAL A 61 -2.95 -9.94 0.18
CA VAL A 61 -2.32 -9.89 -1.16
C VAL A 61 -2.13 -8.44 -1.61
N ARG A 62 -3.19 -7.63 -1.51
CA ARG A 62 -3.15 -6.19 -1.88
C ARG A 62 -2.06 -5.43 -1.14
N THR A 63 -1.78 -5.77 0.12
CA THR A 63 -0.71 -5.13 0.89
C THR A 63 0.66 -5.44 0.30
N MET A 64 0.96 -6.71 0.05
CA MET A 64 2.26 -7.11 -0.50
C MET A 64 2.47 -6.60 -1.93
N VAL A 65 1.45 -6.70 -2.78
CA VAL A 65 1.48 -6.19 -4.15
C VAL A 65 1.59 -4.66 -4.15
N GLY A 66 0.84 -3.97 -3.30
CA GLY A 66 0.90 -2.52 -3.18
C GLY A 66 2.30 -2.03 -2.76
N LEU A 67 2.93 -2.69 -1.78
CA LEU A 67 4.29 -2.37 -1.37
C LEU A 67 5.29 -2.60 -2.51
N ALA A 68 5.15 -3.68 -3.28
CA ALA A 68 5.99 -3.96 -4.45
C ALA A 68 5.82 -2.91 -5.55
N LEU A 69 4.58 -2.50 -5.84
CA LEU A 69 4.29 -1.44 -6.81
C LEU A 69 4.89 -0.10 -6.37
N LEU A 70 4.70 0.30 -5.11
CA LEU A 70 5.27 1.54 -4.57
C LEU A 70 6.80 1.53 -4.64
N LYS A 71 7.42 0.40 -4.27
CA LYS A 71 8.86 0.21 -4.39
C LYS A 71 9.36 0.53 -5.79
N ASP A 72 8.77 -0.11 -6.80
CA ASP A 72 9.22 -0.02 -8.18
C ASP A 72 8.87 1.35 -8.79
N MET A 73 7.70 1.92 -8.46
CA MET A 73 7.26 3.25 -8.92
C MET A 73 8.18 4.37 -8.42
N PHE A 74 8.68 4.27 -7.18
CA PHE A 74 9.50 5.30 -6.55
C PHE A 74 11.00 4.96 -6.51
N GLY A 75 11.41 3.79 -7.02
CA GLY A 75 12.81 3.37 -7.08
C GLY A 75 13.45 3.17 -5.70
N LEU A 76 12.68 2.65 -4.74
CA LEU A 76 13.08 2.55 -3.32
C LEU A 76 13.59 1.16 -2.93
N SER A 77 14.30 1.09 -1.81
CA SER A 77 14.57 -0.18 -1.10
C SER A 77 13.35 -0.66 -0.30
N ASP A 78 13.36 -1.92 0.13
CA ASP A 78 12.27 -2.47 0.96
C ASP A 78 12.10 -1.70 2.27
N GLN A 79 13.20 -1.33 2.93
CA GLN A 79 13.14 -0.58 4.19
C GLN A 79 12.53 0.80 3.97
N GLU A 80 12.98 1.51 2.93
CA GLU A 80 12.46 2.84 2.62
C GLU A 80 10.96 2.78 2.31
N VAL A 81 10.47 1.75 1.63
CA VAL A 81 9.03 1.58 1.38
C VAL A 81 8.27 1.41 2.69
N LEU A 82 8.76 0.56 3.60
CA LEU A 82 8.13 0.35 4.90
C LEU A 82 8.15 1.63 5.75
N ASP A 83 9.26 2.36 5.75
CA ASP A 83 9.41 3.61 6.50
C ASP A 83 8.47 4.72 5.98
N ASN A 84 8.29 4.79 4.65
CA ASN A 84 7.35 5.74 4.05
C ASN A 84 5.90 5.30 4.27
N TRP A 85 5.61 4.01 4.22
CA TRP A 85 4.28 3.46 4.48
C TRP A 85 3.77 3.85 5.87
N CYS A 86 4.61 3.80 6.91
CA CYS A 86 4.23 4.18 8.28
C CYS A 86 3.92 5.68 8.44
N LYS A 87 4.39 6.53 7.51
CA LYS A 87 4.27 7.99 7.58
C LYS A 87 3.18 8.53 6.67
N ASP A 88 2.85 7.81 5.59
CA ASP A 88 1.98 8.30 4.54
C ASP A 88 0.64 7.55 4.47
N PRO A 89 -0.50 8.17 4.83
CA PRO A 89 -1.82 7.54 4.76
C PRO A 89 -2.23 7.15 3.33
N TYR A 90 -1.73 7.83 2.29
CA TYR A 90 -2.03 7.45 0.91
C TYR A 90 -1.40 6.11 0.53
N TRP A 91 -0.21 5.80 1.08
CA TRP A 91 0.47 4.53 0.85
C TRP A 91 -0.25 3.40 1.58
N GLN A 92 -0.68 3.64 2.82
CA GLN A 92 -1.49 2.67 3.56
C GLN A 92 -2.80 2.36 2.86
N TYR A 93 -3.51 3.40 2.40
CA TYR A 93 -4.76 3.24 1.66
C TYR A 93 -4.54 2.48 0.34
N PHE A 94 -3.49 2.84 -0.41
CA PHE A 94 -3.14 2.14 -1.65
C PHE A 94 -2.93 0.63 -1.41
N CYS A 95 -2.18 0.28 -0.37
CA CYS A 95 -1.93 -1.08 0.10
C CYS A 95 -3.14 -1.78 0.75
N GLY A 96 -4.32 -1.16 0.79
CA GLY A 96 -5.56 -1.76 1.31
C GLY A 96 -5.76 -1.62 2.81
N GLY A 97 -5.02 -0.73 3.47
CA GLY A 97 -5.27 -0.37 4.86
C GLY A 97 -6.65 0.25 5.03
N VAL A 98 -7.30 -0.07 6.15
CA VAL A 98 -8.60 0.50 6.53
C VAL A 98 -8.44 1.66 7.54
N PHE A 99 -7.52 1.49 8.48
CA PHE A 99 -7.19 2.46 9.52
C PHE A 99 -5.75 2.91 9.35
N PHE A 100 -5.44 4.12 9.80
CA PHE A 100 -4.06 4.58 9.85
C PHE A 100 -3.31 3.85 10.94
N GLU A 101 -2.19 3.24 10.58
CA GLU A 101 -1.34 2.44 11.46
C GLU A 101 0.10 3.00 11.44
N HIS A 102 0.75 3.04 12.60
CA HIS A 102 2.13 3.56 12.71
C HIS A 102 3.20 2.47 12.58
N GLU A 103 2.79 1.21 12.68
CA GLU A 103 3.68 0.06 12.58
C GLU A 103 3.59 -0.55 11.19
N PRO A 104 4.72 -0.99 10.61
CA PRO A 104 4.71 -1.54 9.26
C PRO A 104 3.93 -2.86 9.24
N PRO A 105 3.24 -3.18 8.13
CA PRO A 105 2.44 -4.41 8.02
C PRO A 105 3.32 -5.67 7.91
N THR A 106 4.63 -5.50 7.72
CA THR A 106 5.60 -6.56 7.49
C THR A 106 7.03 -6.07 7.71
N ASP A 107 8.01 -6.93 7.45
CA ASP A 107 9.44 -6.63 7.52
C ASP A 107 10.16 -6.91 6.18
N GLN A 108 11.35 -6.35 6.00
CA GLN A 108 12.15 -6.51 4.77
C GLN A 108 12.40 -7.97 4.39
N SER A 109 12.64 -8.84 5.38
CA SER A 109 12.92 -10.26 5.13
C SER A 109 11.69 -10.97 4.59
N ALA A 110 10.50 -10.63 5.09
CA ALA A 110 9.23 -11.16 4.62
C ALA A 110 8.92 -10.68 3.19
N MET A 111 9.20 -9.41 2.87
CA MET A 111 9.08 -8.88 1.50
C MET A 111 10.01 -9.60 0.52
N SER A 112 11.27 -9.81 0.89
CA SER A 112 12.24 -10.54 0.06
C SER A 112 11.80 -11.99 -0.19
N ARG A 113 11.40 -12.70 0.86
CA ARG A 113 10.89 -14.09 0.75
C ARG A 113 9.62 -14.16 -0.10
N TRP A 114 8.71 -13.19 0.04
CA TRP A 114 7.49 -13.13 -0.76
C TRP A 114 7.79 -12.92 -2.23
N ARG A 115 8.66 -11.96 -2.59
CA ARG A 115 9.02 -11.71 -4.01
C ARG A 115 9.63 -12.94 -4.67
N LYS A 116 10.46 -13.71 -3.95
CA LYS A 116 11.02 -14.96 -4.48
C LYS A 116 9.90 -15.94 -4.88
N ARG A 117 8.94 -16.19 -3.99
CA ARG A 117 7.80 -17.08 -4.28
C ARG A 117 6.88 -16.52 -5.36
N ALA A 118 6.62 -15.21 -5.34
CA ALA A 118 5.82 -14.53 -6.36
C ALA A 118 6.46 -14.62 -7.75
N GLY A 119 7.80 -14.54 -7.83
CA GLY A 119 8.55 -14.71 -9.07
C GLY A 119 8.40 -16.11 -9.66
N GLU A 120 8.40 -17.15 -8.82
CA GLU A 120 8.19 -18.54 -9.24
C GLU A 120 6.77 -18.79 -9.79
N SER A 121 5.79 -17.97 -9.40
CA SER A 121 4.39 -18.05 -9.87
C SER A 121 4.05 -17.19 -11.09
N GLY A 122 4.99 -16.37 -11.59
CA GLY A 122 4.73 -15.39 -12.66
C GLY A 122 4.00 -14.12 -12.20
N ALA A 123 3.60 -14.02 -10.93
CA ALA A 123 2.92 -12.83 -10.39
C ALA A 123 3.79 -11.56 -10.45
N MET A 124 5.11 -11.68 -10.37
CA MET A 124 6.01 -10.53 -10.55
C MET A 124 5.93 -9.94 -11.96
N ASP A 125 5.63 -10.74 -12.98
CA ASP A 125 5.50 -10.23 -14.34
C ASP A 125 4.19 -9.46 -14.52
N MET A 126 3.10 -9.90 -13.88
CA MET A 126 1.84 -9.14 -13.81
C MET A 126 2.03 -7.76 -13.14
N ILE A 127 2.86 -7.67 -12.09
CA ILE A 127 3.20 -6.40 -11.44
C ILE A 127 3.94 -5.49 -12.43
N LYS A 128 4.94 -6.01 -13.15
CA LYS A 128 5.68 -5.24 -14.17
C LYS A 128 4.79 -4.78 -15.31
N GLU A 129 3.90 -5.64 -15.82
CA GLU A 129 2.92 -5.30 -16.85
C GLU A 129 1.98 -4.19 -16.38
N THR A 130 1.52 -4.29 -15.14
CA THR A 130 0.69 -3.27 -14.50
C THR A 130 1.45 -1.94 -14.44
N LEU A 131 2.70 -1.93 -13.98
CA LEU A 131 3.55 -0.74 -13.95
C LEU A 131 3.77 -0.15 -15.35
N ALA A 132 4.03 -0.98 -16.36
CA ALA A 132 4.18 -0.53 -17.73
C ALA A 132 2.89 0.13 -18.25
N SER A 133 1.72 -0.43 -17.92
CA SER A 133 0.43 0.14 -18.29
C SER A 133 0.16 1.48 -17.58
N ILE A 134 0.56 1.60 -16.31
CA ILE A 134 0.44 2.84 -15.52
C ILE A 134 1.40 3.89 -16.06
N GLY A 135 2.65 3.53 -16.34
CA GLY A 135 3.65 4.40 -16.95
C GLY A 135 3.17 4.93 -18.30
N ALA A 136 2.63 4.06 -19.15
CA ALA A 136 2.02 4.46 -20.42
C ALA A 136 0.84 5.42 -20.23
N GLN A 137 -0.07 5.14 -19.28
CA GLN A 137 -1.21 6.01 -19.00
C GLN A 137 -0.82 7.36 -18.36
N THR A 138 0.21 7.38 -17.54
CA THR A 138 0.75 8.60 -16.90
C THR A 138 1.45 9.47 -17.94
N PHE A 139 2.19 8.87 -18.89
CA PHE A 139 2.78 9.58 -20.03
C PHE A 139 1.72 10.12 -21.01
N VAL A 140 0.65 9.37 -21.28
CA VAL A 140 -0.47 9.79 -22.14
C VAL A 140 -1.30 10.92 -21.49
N ARG A 141 -1.46 10.90 -20.16
CA ARG A 141 -2.11 12.01 -19.41
C ARG A 141 -1.21 13.24 -19.24
N ALA A 142 0.10 13.07 -19.13
CA ALA A 142 1.04 14.18 -19.09
C ALA A 142 1.11 14.94 -20.44
N HIS A 143 1.05 14.22 -21.57
CA HIS A 143 1.05 14.83 -22.91
C HIS A 143 -0.29 15.42 -23.35
N SER A 144 -1.37 15.19 -22.62
CA SER A 144 -2.66 15.86 -22.80
C SER A 144 -2.90 17.01 -21.82
N ARG A 145 -1.92 17.32 -20.95
CA ARG A 145 -1.96 18.41 -19.96
C ARG A 145 -0.71 19.30 -19.98
N THR A 146 0.02 19.39 -21.09
CA THR A 146 0.99 20.47 -21.30
C THR A 146 0.26 21.79 -21.52
N GLY A 147 -0.20 22.35 -20.41
CA GLY A 147 -0.84 23.65 -20.32
C GLY A 147 -0.96 24.02 -18.85
N LYS A 148 0.15 24.57 -18.31
CA LYS A 148 0.26 25.40 -17.09
C LYS A 148 0.92 24.77 -15.86
N GLU A 149 2.22 25.04 -15.79
CA GLU A 149 3.13 25.34 -14.67
C GLU A 149 2.75 24.95 -13.22
N MET A 150 3.72 24.30 -12.57
CA MET A 150 3.89 24.19 -11.12
C MET A 150 4.44 25.51 -10.54
N PRO A 151 3.93 26.00 -9.40
CA PRO A 151 4.75 26.64 -8.38
C PRO A 151 5.41 25.62 -7.44
#